data_AF-A0A2E2Y8H0-F1
#
_entry.id   AF-A0A2E2Y8H0-F1
#
_cell.length_a   1.000
_cell.length_b   1.000
_cell.length_c   1.000
_cell.angle_alpha   90.00
_cell.angle_beta   90.00
_cell.angle_gamma   90.00
#
_symmetry.space_group_name_H-M   'P 1'
#
loop_
_entity.id
_entity.type
_entity.pdbx_description
1 polymer ?
#
loop_
_entity_poly.entity_id
_entity_poly.type
_entity_poly.pdbx_seq_one_letter_code
_entity_poly.pdbx_strand_id
1 'polypeptide(L)'
;MSWAALIGLALGTAAMTVVLSAFAGLEDLIVGQFEDANATLKVEPIIGPTLNLSEKDSIFLRGLITDIDETTVMHIFEKRVLLTNGDNQYISYLLGVPEEYSKLHNLSEHLITMTDPSMNYGEFTITMGAGVAYHLGLSSTNPPPIVTVYLPKINTKTNALNLSKAVDGQDAFTTAIHSVQADYDQKYALAPQGWFKKFTGMKAPSFLEIHTSNETTVRKTLEQYFEGNAIITNRLEQESTLFKVMRSERIVVICILSFIVLLASFGVVSALLIIALEKKSDVRTLWSMGATDKDLKSIFFKNGILIVSTGWLSGILLGMAIISLQKWIGIVPLGSGYVQEYYPVSLKWQHLALTTVIVLGIGSCLSAWATRRVIK
;
A
#
# COMPACT_ATOMS: atom_id res chain seq x y z
N MET A 1 41.24 9.47 -16.01
CA MET A 1 39.93 10.15 -15.91
C MET A 1 38.72 9.24 -16.18
N SER A 2 38.83 8.18 -16.99
CA SER A 2 37.74 7.20 -17.18
C SER A 2 37.21 6.59 -15.86
N TRP A 3 38.12 6.29 -14.91
CA TRP A 3 37.76 5.79 -13.58
C TRP A 3 36.84 6.73 -12.78
N ALA A 4 37.05 8.05 -12.85
CA ALA A 4 36.22 9.00 -12.12
C ALA A 4 34.78 9.05 -12.67
N ALA A 5 34.64 9.01 -14.00
CA ALA A 5 33.33 8.95 -14.65
C ALA A 5 32.62 7.62 -14.35
N LEU A 6 33.36 6.51 -14.37
CA LEU A 6 32.84 5.18 -14.04
C LEU A 6 32.36 5.12 -12.59
N ILE A 7 33.17 5.59 -11.63
CA ILE A 7 32.80 5.61 -10.21
C ILE A 7 31.56 6.49 -9.99
N GLY A 8 31.51 7.68 -10.60
CA GLY A 8 30.35 8.56 -10.49
C GLY A 8 29.06 7.91 -11.00
N LEU A 9 29.12 7.26 -12.16
CA LEU A 9 27.97 6.58 -12.74
C LEU A 9 27.58 5.32 -11.94
N ALA A 10 28.56 4.56 -11.47
CA ALA A 10 28.34 3.38 -10.62
C ALA A 10 27.68 3.76 -9.29
N LEU A 11 28.17 4.81 -8.63
CA LEU A 11 27.59 5.30 -7.37
C LEU A 11 26.16 5.81 -7.57
N GLY A 12 25.90 6.58 -8.64
CA GLY A 12 24.56 7.04 -8.98
C GLY A 12 23.59 5.89 -9.26
N THR A 13 24.04 4.88 -10.01
CA THR A 13 23.26 3.66 -10.30
C THR A 13 22.98 2.85 -9.03
N ALA A 14 23.99 2.68 -8.16
CA ALA A 14 23.84 1.97 -6.90
C ALA A 14 22.86 2.70 -5.97
N ALA A 15 23.02 4.01 -5.80
CA ALA A 15 22.12 4.83 -4.99
C ALA A 15 20.67 4.74 -5.49
N MET A 16 20.47 4.84 -6.81
CA MET A 16 19.15 4.70 -7.42
C MET A 16 18.52 3.33 -7.15
N THR A 17 19.32 2.27 -7.29
CA THR A 17 18.88 0.88 -7.04
C THR A 17 18.47 0.67 -5.59
N VAL A 18 19.31 1.11 -4.64
CA VAL A 18 19.08 0.97 -3.19
C VAL A 18 17.84 1.74 -2.76
N VAL A 19 17.72 3.01 -3.16
CA VAL A 19 16.60 3.85 -2.76
C VAL A 19 15.29 3.34 -3.33
N LEU A 20 15.24 2.90 -4.60
CA LEU A 20 14.02 2.31 -5.15
C LEU A 20 13.64 1.00 -4.46
N SER A 21 14.61 0.18 -4.07
CA SER A 21 14.36 -1.03 -3.30
C SER A 21 13.82 -0.74 -1.90
N ALA A 22 14.32 0.30 -1.25
CA ALA A 22 13.85 0.77 0.05
C ALA A 22 12.39 1.27 -0.04
N PHE A 23 12.05 2.07 -1.06
CA PHE A 23 10.66 2.51 -1.28
C PHE A 23 9.72 1.33 -1.58
N ALA A 24 10.19 0.35 -2.36
CA ALA A 24 9.42 -0.85 -2.64
C ALA A 24 9.16 -1.67 -1.37
N GLY A 25 10.16 -1.80 -0.49
CA GLY A 25 10.01 -2.48 0.78
C GLY A 25 9.06 -1.74 1.73
N LEU A 26 9.14 -0.41 1.78
CA LEU A 26 8.22 0.40 2.58
C LEU A 26 6.77 0.28 2.07
N GLU A 27 6.57 0.28 0.75
CA GLU A 27 5.26 0.01 0.15
C GLU A 27 4.74 -1.37 0.54
N ASP A 28 5.56 -2.41 0.43
CA ASP A 28 5.16 -3.77 0.81
C ASP A 28 4.76 -3.85 2.30
N LEU A 29 5.52 -3.20 3.19
CA LEU A 29 5.22 -3.14 4.62
C LEU A 29 3.90 -2.39 4.90
N ILE A 30 3.69 -1.25 4.25
CA ILE A 30 2.47 -0.45 4.42
C ILE A 30 1.26 -1.23 3.89
N VAL A 31 1.34 -1.81 2.69
CA VAL A 31 0.26 -2.64 2.12
C VAL A 31 -0.09 -3.80 3.05
N GLY A 32 0.92 -4.49 3.61
CA GLY A 32 0.72 -5.58 4.55
C GLY A 32 -0.11 -5.20 5.78
N GLN A 33 0.07 -3.99 6.33
CA GLN A 33 -0.72 -3.50 7.48
C GLN A 33 -2.20 -3.31 7.16
N PHE A 34 -2.56 -3.16 5.89
CA PHE A 34 -3.96 -3.02 5.46
C PHE A 34 -4.56 -4.33 4.94
N GLU A 35 -3.79 -5.43 4.84
CA GLU A 35 -4.32 -6.70 4.34
C GLU A 35 -5.37 -7.30 5.26
N ASP A 36 -5.13 -7.22 6.57
CA ASP A 36 -6.04 -7.72 7.60
C ASP A 36 -7.13 -6.70 7.96
N ALA A 37 -6.93 -5.41 7.71
CA ALA A 37 -7.94 -4.38 7.96
C ALA A 37 -8.98 -4.30 6.82
N ASN A 38 -8.56 -4.49 5.57
CA ASN A 38 -9.38 -4.23 4.38
C ASN A 38 -9.58 -5.50 3.53
N ALA A 39 -10.81 -5.74 3.10
CA ALA A 39 -11.15 -6.84 2.19
C ALA A 39 -10.50 -6.67 0.80
N THR A 40 -10.34 -7.78 0.07
CA THR A 40 -9.75 -7.78 -1.28
C THR A 40 -10.51 -6.83 -2.22
N LEU A 41 -11.84 -6.93 -2.21
CA LEU A 41 -12.74 -6.01 -2.91
C LEU A 41 -13.85 -5.57 -1.96
N LYS A 42 -14.23 -4.30 -2.08
CA LYS A 42 -15.34 -3.69 -1.35
C LYS A 42 -16.33 -3.10 -2.33
N VAL A 43 -17.62 -3.42 -2.15
CA VAL A 43 -18.72 -2.92 -2.98
C VAL A 43 -19.55 -1.96 -2.14
N GLU A 44 -19.51 -0.69 -2.50
CA GLU A 44 -20.19 0.39 -1.78
C GLU A 44 -21.28 1.04 -2.66
N PRO A 45 -22.36 1.57 -2.07
CA PRO A 45 -23.36 2.30 -2.81
C PRO A 45 -22.79 3.62 -3.36
N ILE A 46 -23.24 4.04 -4.55
CA ILE A 46 -22.86 5.35 -5.11
C ILE A 46 -23.49 6.50 -4.30
N ILE A 47 -24.74 6.31 -3.85
CA ILE A 47 -25.51 7.31 -3.13
C ILE A 47 -26.18 6.67 -1.92
N GLY A 48 -25.98 7.27 -0.75
CA GLY A 48 -26.61 6.88 0.49
C GLY A 48 -25.79 5.88 1.32
N PRO A 49 -26.29 5.51 2.52
CA PRO A 49 -25.53 4.72 3.49
C PRO A 49 -25.73 3.20 3.37
N THR A 50 -26.56 2.74 2.44
CA THR A 50 -26.92 1.32 2.30
C THR A 50 -27.00 0.91 0.84
N LEU A 51 -26.55 -0.32 0.57
CA LEU A 51 -26.65 -0.97 -0.72
C LEU A 51 -28.02 -1.67 -0.84
N ASN A 52 -28.88 -1.15 -1.71
CA ASN A 52 -30.18 -1.76 -1.98
C ASN A 52 -30.01 -2.96 -2.91
N LEU A 53 -29.87 -4.15 -2.31
CA LEU A 53 -29.76 -5.41 -3.05
C LEU A 53 -31.15 -5.95 -3.43
N SER A 54 -31.31 -6.24 -4.72
CA SER A 54 -32.45 -6.98 -5.26
C SER A 54 -32.30 -8.49 -5.05
N GLU A 55 -33.40 -9.23 -5.18
CA GLU A 55 -33.40 -10.70 -5.21
C GLU A 55 -32.47 -11.23 -6.32
N LYS A 56 -32.40 -10.53 -7.45
CA LYS A 56 -31.49 -10.88 -8.55
C LYS A 56 -30.02 -10.77 -8.14
N ASP A 57 -29.67 -9.74 -7.39
CA ASP A 57 -28.29 -9.49 -6.94
C ASP A 57 -27.86 -10.59 -5.96
N SER A 58 -28.76 -10.99 -5.07
CA SER A 58 -28.52 -12.08 -4.12
C SER A 58 -28.28 -13.43 -4.83
N ILE A 59 -29.00 -13.71 -5.93
CA ILE A 59 -28.78 -14.91 -6.75
C ILE A 59 -27.43 -14.84 -7.46
N PHE A 60 -27.09 -13.68 -8.03
CA PHE A 60 -25.82 -13.46 -8.71
C PHE A 60 -24.62 -13.64 -7.77
N LEU A 61 -24.66 -13.06 -6.57
CA LEU A 61 -23.59 -13.20 -5.58
C LEU A 61 -23.40 -14.66 -5.13
N ARG A 62 -24.48 -15.45 -5.05
CA ARG A 62 -24.38 -16.89 -4.79
C ARG A 62 -23.73 -17.66 -5.95
N GLY A 63 -24.03 -17.27 -7.19
CA GLY A 63 -23.36 -17.80 -8.38
C GLY A 63 -21.86 -17.51 -8.35
N LEU A 64 -21.47 -16.27 -8.03
CA LEU A 64 -20.07 -15.84 -7.92
C LEU A 64 -19.26 -16.70 -6.94
N ILE A 65 -19.84 -17.02 -5.77
CA ILE A 65 -19.21 -17.88 -4.75
C ILE A 65 -19.00 -19.31 -5.28
N THR A 66 -19.87 -19.78 -6.18
CA THR A 66 -19.83 -21.15 -6.70
C THR A 66 -18.92 -21.28 -7.93
N ASP A 67 -18.89 -20.25 -8.76
CA ASP A 67 -18.17 -20.25 -10.05
C ASP A 67 -16.67 -19.99 -9.91
N ILE A 68 -16.24 -19.35 -8.82
CA ILE A 68 -14.85 -18.97 -8.58
C ILE A 68 -14.41 -19.50 -7.22
N ASP A 69 -13.50 -20.47 -7.25
CA ASP A 69 -12.91 -21.08 -6.05
C ASP A 69 -12.38 -20.01 -5.08
N GLU A 70 -12.50 -20.28 -3.77
CA GLU A 70 -12.03 -19.44 -2.65
C GLU A 70 -12.64 -18.03 -2.58
N THR A 71 -13.84 -17.81 -3.14
CA THR A 71 -14.53 -16.52 -3.05
C THR A 71 -15.58 -16.52 -1.94
N THR A 72 -15.46 -15.59 -0.97
CA THR A 72 -16.44 -15.38 0.10
C THR A 72 -16.99 -13.96 0.03
N VAL A 73 -18.31 -13.82 0.12
CA VAL A 73 -19.01 -12.52 0.13
C VAL A 73 -19.67 -12.31 1.49
N MET A 74 -19.35 -11.18 2.13
CA MET A 74 -19.88 -10.79 3.43
C MET A 74 -20.77 -9.55 3.32
N HIS A 75 -21.90 -9.61 4.00
CA HIS A 75 -22.81 -8.47 4.15
C HIS A 75 -22.47 -7.71 5.42
N ILE A 76 -21.90 -6.52 5.28
CA ILE A 76 -21.48 -5.69 6.41
C ILE A 76 -22.47 -4.55 6.61
N PHE A 77 -22.85 -4.34 7.86
CA PHE A 77 -23.76 -3.28 8.26
C PHE A 77 -22.99 -2.27 9.10
N GLU A 78 -23.11 -0.98 8.78
CA GLU A 78 -22.34 0.06 9.45
C GLU A 78 -23.29 1.13 9.99
N LYS A 79 -23.11 1.49 11.27
CA LYS A 79 -23.85 2.61 11.87
C LYS A 79 -22.98 3.35 12.86
N ARG A 80 -23.03 4.68 12.79
CA ARG A 80 -22.38 5.55 13.78
C ARG A 80 -23.13 5.48 15.11
N VAL A 81 -22.39 5.19 16.18
CA VAL A 81 -22.91 5.06 17.56
C VAL A 81 -22.04 5.85 18.53
N LEU A 82 -22.60 6.17 19.70
CA LEU A 82 -21.84 6.66 20.84
C LEU A 82 -21.63 5.48 21.80
N LEU A 83 -20.38 5.16 22.11
CA LEU A 83 -20.02 4.15 23.10
C LEU A 83 -19.69 4.86 24.41
N THR A 84 -20.15 4.30 25.52
CA THR A 84 -19.86 4.86 26.85
C THR A 84 -19.47 3.78 27.85
N ASN A 85 -18.49 4.11 28.68
CA ASN A 85 -18.07 3.28 29.81
C ASN A 85 -17.79 4.19 31.02
N GLY A 86 -18.68 4.16 32.01
CA GLY A 86 -18.65 5.13 33.11
C GLY A 86 -18.73 6.57 32.59
N ASP A 87 -17.74 7.39 32.92
CA ASP A 87 -17.63 8.78 32.47
C ASP A 87 -16.99 8.94 31.07
N ASN A 88 -16.37 7.88 30.54
CA ASN A 88 -15.71 7.93 29.24
C ASN A 88 -16.72 7.74 28.11
N GLN A 89 -16.62 8.55 27.07
CA GLN A 89 -17.50 8.50 25.90
C GLN A 89 -16.69 8.62 24.62
N TYR A 90 -17.02 7.82 23.61
CA TYR A 90 -16.34 7.85 22.33
C TYR A 90 -17.30 7.53 21.18
N ILE A 91 -17.20 8.29 20.09
CA ILE A 91 -18.03 8.06 18.90
C ILE A 91 -17.31 7.10 17.97
N SER A 92 -17.92 5.96 17.70
CA SER A 92 -17.37 4.89 16.86
C SER A 92 -18.39 4.49 15.78
N TYR A 93 -17.92 3.82 14.74
CA TYR A 93 -18.77 3.05 13.86
C TYR A 93 -18.92 1.64 14.42
N LEU A 94 -20.17 1.23 14.67
CA LEU A 94 -20.51 -0.14 14.99
C LEU A 94 -20.67 -0.90 13.66
N LEU A 95 -19.94 -1.99 13.51
CA LEU A 95 -20.07 -2.91 12.39
C LEU A 95 -20.86 -4.15 12.81
N GLY A 96 -21.95 -4.43 12.13
CA GLY A 96 -22.68 -5.68 12.21
C GLY A 96 -22.05 -6.70 11.27
N VAL A 97 -21.23 -7.60 11.82
CA VAL A 97 -20.41 -8.53 11.04
C VAL A 97 -20.87 -9.98 11.21
N PRO A 98 -20.75 -10.83 10.17
CA PRO A 98 -20.96 -12.27 10.29
C PRO A 98 -19.82 -12.93 11.09
N GLU A 99 -20.01 -14.16 11.55
CA GLU A 99 -19.01 -14.87 12.37
C GLU A 99 -17.69 -15.09 11.61
N GLU A 100 -17.75 -15.30 10.28
CA GLU A 100 -16.58 -15.53 9.45
C GLU A 100 -15.64 -14.31 9.36
N TYR A 101 -16.14 -13.10 9.65
CA TYR A 101 -15.38 -11.85 9.56
C TYR A 101 -14.07 -11.89 10.35
N SER A 102 -14.14 -12.35 11.60
CA SER A 102 -12.95 -12.39 12.48
C SER A 102 -11.87 -13.34 11.97
N LYS A 103 -12.26 -14.40 11.25
CA LYS A 103 -11.34 -15.37 10.66
C LYS A 103 -10.72 -14.85 9.37
N LEU A 104 -11.51 -14.20 8.51
CA LEU A 104 -11.03 -13.68 7.22
C LEU A 104 -10.15 -12.44 7.34
N HIS A 105 -10.32 -11.66 8.42
CA HIS A 105 -9.49 -10.51 8.77
C HIS A 105 -8.37 -10.85 9.77
N ASN A 106 -8.11 -12.14 10.05
CA ASN A 106 -7.10 -12.60 10.99
C ASN A 106 -7.08 -11.85 12.33
N LEU A 107 -8.26 -11.46 12.84
CA LEU A 107 -8.38 -10.64 14.05
C LEU A 107 -7.79 -11.35 15.28
N SER A 108 -7.79 -12.69 15.26
CA SER A 108 -7.22 -13.53 16.30
C SER A 108 -5.70 -13.35 16.45
N GLU A 109 -4.98 -13.01 15.39
CA GLU A 109 -3.53 -12.77 15.42
C GLU A 109 -3.20 -11.39 16.01
N HIS A 110 -4.20 -10.51 16.07
CA HIS A 110 -4.10 -9.11 16.47
C HIS A 110 -4.73 -8.84 17.85
N LEU A 111 -5.01 -9.88 18.64
CA LEU A 111 -5.65 -9.76 19.94
C LEU A 111 -4.69 -9.20 21.00
N ILE A 112 -5.13 -8.15 21.70
CA ILE A 112 -4.46 -7.64 22.91
C ILE A 112 -5.00 -8.39 24.13
N THR A 113 -6.32 -8.50 24.24
CA THR A 113 -7.00 -9.18 25.36
C THR A 113 -8.30 -9.77 24.89
N MET A 114 -8.66 -10.92 25.47
CA MET A 114 -9.92 -11.62 25.19
C MET A 114 -10.48 -12.19 26.50
N THR A 115 -11.80 -12.18 26.62
CA THR A 115 -12.54 -12.90 27.66
C THR A 115 -12.32 -14.40 27.56
N ASP A 116 -12.59 -15.14 28.63
CA ASP A 116 -12.60 -16.60 28.57
C ASP A 116 -13.60 -17.11 27.50
N PRO A 117 -13.15 -17.76 26.41
CA PRO A 117 -14.02 -18.22 25.33
C PRO A 117 -14.93 -19.39 25.73
N SER A 118 -14.68 -20.03 26.88
CA SER A 118 -15.53 -21.11 27.41
C SER A 118 -16.82 -20.60 28.05
N MET A 119 -16.90 -19.30 28.34
CA MET A 119 -18.06 -18.66 28.97
C MET A 119 -19.02 -18.11 27.91
N ASN A 120 -20.32 -18.24 28.16
CA ASN A 120 -21.36 -17.68 27.30
C ASN A 120 -21.77 -16.28 27.79
N TYR A 121 -21.42 -15.25 27.00
CA TYR A 121 -21.73 -13.85 27.29
C TYR A 121 -23.04 -13.34 26.63
N GLY A 122 -23.85 -14.26 26.08
CA GLY A 122 -25.12 -13.93 25.42
C GLY A 122 -24.98 -13.38 24.00
N GLU A 123 -26.06 -12.82 23.47
CA GLU A 123 -26.10 -12.26 22.10
C GLU A 123 -25.47 -10.85 22.00
N PHE A 124 -25.43 -10.11 23.11
CA PHE A 124 -24.99 -8.72 23.17
C PHE A 124 -23.50 -8.64 23.50
N THR A 125 -22.68 -9.00 22.53
CA THR A 125 -21.22 -8.95 22.65
C THR A 125 -20.64 -7.95 21.67
N ILE A 126 -19.61 -7.24 22.11
CA ILE A 126 -18.90 -6.26 21.29
C ILE A 126 -17.40 -6.56 21.35
N THR A 127 -16.74 -6.55 20.21
CA THR A 127 -15.29 -6.46 20.13
C THR A 127 -14.93 -5.07 19.63
N MET A 128 -13.76 -4.55 19.95
CA MET A 128 -13.40 -3.20 19.55
C MET A 128 -11.91 -3.06 19.27
N GLY A 129 -11.59 -2.10 18.43
CA GLY A 129 -10.21 -1.70 18.20
C GLY A 129 -9.56 -1.12 19.46
N ALA A 130 -8.24 -1.25 19.54
CA ALA A 130 -7.43 -0.75 20.64
C ALA A 130 -7.59 0.75 20.86
N GLY A 131 -7.79 1.53 19.79
CA GLY A 131 -8.02 2.97 19.87
C GLY A 131 -9.37 3.32 20.51
N VAL A 132 -10.45 2.64 20.10
CA VAL A 132 -11.77 2.77 20.73
C VAL A 132 -11.69 2.38 22.22
N ALA A 133 -11.06 1.26 22.53
CA ALA A 133 -10.88 0.79 23.91
C ALA A 133 -10.10 1.80 24.76
N TYR A 134 -9.02 2.36 24.22
CA TYR A 134 -8.21 3.38 24.88
C TYR A 134 -9.04 4.61 25.27
N HIS A 135 -9.86 5.13 24.36
CA HIS A 135 -10.74 6.27 24.63
C HIS A 135 -11.87 5.95 25.64
N LEU A 136 -12.29 4.69 25.72
CA LEU A 136 -13.26 4.23 26.73
C LEU A 136 -12.60 3.89 28.08
N GLY A 137 -11.27 3.99 28.19
CA GLY A 137 -10.52 3.64 29.39
C GLY A 137 -10.49 2.14 29.68
N LEU A 138 -10.59 1.31 28.64
CA LEU A 138 -10.60 -0.15 28.74
C LEU A 138 -9.20 -0.70 28.49
N SER A 139 -8.65 -1.40 29.48
CA SER A 139 -7.32 -2.03 29.41
C SER A 139 -7.33 -3.55 29.51
N SER A 140 -8.43 -4.15 29.96
CA SER A 140 -8.60 -5.59 30.13
C SER A 140 -10.03 -6.00 29.81
N THR A 141 -10.19 -7.21 29.28
CA THR A 141 -11.48 -7.85 29.06
C THR A 141 -11.74 -8.99 30.05
N ASN A 142 -10.94 -9.10 31.13
CA ASN A 142 -11.16 -10.09 32.17
C ASN A 142 -11.18 -9.44 33.58
N PRO A 143 -12.35 -9.29 34.22
CA PRO A 143 -13.69 -9.64 33.71
C PRO A 143 -14.13 -8.72 32.55
N PRO A 144 -15.08 -9.16 31.69
CA PRO A 144 -15.54 -8.35 30.57
C PRO A 144 -16.23 -7.07 31.03
N PRO A 145 -15.73 -5.89 30.63
CA PRO A 145 -16.39 -4.63 30.93
C PRO A 145 -17.68 -4.50 30.10
N ILE A 146 -18.67 -3.87 30.70
CA ILE A 146 -19.95 -3.57 30.04
C ILE A 146 -19.85 -2.17 29.43
N VAL A 147 -20.11 -2.08 28.13
CA VAL A 147 -20.17 -0.81 27.41
C VAL A 147 -21.61 -0.59 26.95
N THR A 148 -22.12 0.62 27.16
CA THR A 148 -23.42 1.00 26.63
C THR A 148 -23.25 1.58 25.24
N VAL A 149 -23.99 1.03 24.29
CA VAL A 149 -24.04 1.47 22.90
C VAL A 149 -25.27 2.33 22.70
N TYR A 150 -25.07 3.58 22.32
CA TYR A 150 -26.13 4.55 22.07
C TYR A 150 -26.30 4.83 20.58
N LEU A 151 -27.52 4.66 20.09
CA LEU A 151 -27.92 4.97 18.73
C LEU A 151 -28.72 6.30 18.69
N PRO A 152 -28.17 7.37 18.09
CA PRO A 152 -28.90 8.63 17.97
C PRO A 152 -30.07 8.52 16.99
N LYS A 153 -31.29 8.83 17.45
CA LYS A 153 -32.48 8.95 16.59
C LYS A 153 -32.69 10.41 16.21
N ILE A 154 -32.13 10.82 15.07
CA ILE A 154 -32.41 12.15 14.50
C ILE A 154 -33.77 12.08 13.80
N ASN A 155 -34.85 12.30 14.56
CA ASN A 155 -36.18 12.53 14.01
C ASN A 155 -36.58 14.00 14.19
N THR A 156 -37.28 14.56 13.20
CA THR A 156 -37.79 15.94 13.14
C THR A 156 -38.80 16.32 14.23
N LYS A 157 -39.09 15.41 15.17
CA LYS A 157 -40.00 15.59 16.33
C LYS A 157 -39.28 15.51 17.68
N THR A 158 -37.97 15.67 17.72
CA THR A 158 -37.20 15.67 18.97
C THR A 158 -37.43 16.99 19.72
N ASN A 159 -38.44 17.00 20.60
CA ASN A 159 -38.64 18.08 21.56
C ASN A 159 -37.44 18.18 22.51
N ALA A 160 -36.87 19.37 22.68
CA ALA A 160 -35.71 19.66 23.53
C ALA A 160 -35.89 19.26 25.02
N LEU A 161 -37.12 18.97 25.44
CA LEU A 161 -37.47 18.56 26.82
C LEU A 161 -37.37 17.05 27.09
N ASN A 162 -37.16 16.18 26.09
CA ASN A 162 -37.06 14.73 26.27
C ASN A 162 -35.90 14.10 25.47
N LEU A 163 -34.66 14.57 25.71
CA LEU A 163 -33.45 14.03 25.06
C LEU A 163 -33.20 12.55 25.38
N SER A 164 -33.62 12.05 26.55
CA SER A 164 -33.41 10.64 26.95
C SER A 164 -34.18 9.63 26.09
N LYS A 165 -35.24 10.06 25.38
CA LYS A 165 -35.96 9.22 24.40
C LYS A 165 -35.45 9.39 22.97
N ALA A 166 -34.48 10.28 22.75
CA ALA A 166 -33.89 10.53 21.44
C ALA A 166 -32.73 9.56 21.11
N VAL A 167 -32.42 8.64 22.03
CA VAL A 167 -31.30 7.71 21.92
C VAL A 167 -31.75 6.34 22.42
N ASP A 168 -31.52 5.30 21.63
CA ASP A 168 -31.66 3.93 22.12
C ASP A 168 -30.32 3.48 22.70
N GLY A 169 -30.31 3.04 23.95
CA GLY A 169 -29.14 2.48 24.62
C GLY A 169 -29.25 0.97 24.76
N GLN A 170 -28.17 0.25 24.49
CA GLN A 170 -28.07 -1.19 24.72
C GLN A 170 -26.72 -1.52 25.37
N ASP A 171 -26.76 -2.22 26.50
CA ASP A 171 -25.54 -2.70 27.16
C ASP A 171 -25.02 -3.95 26.44
N ALA A 172 -23.71 -4.01 26.26
CA ALA A 172 -23.00 -5.13 25.64
C ALA A 172 -21.71 -5.46 26.39
N PHE A 173 -21.37 -6.74 26.45
CA PHE A 173 -20.11 -7.21 27.04
C PHE A 173 -18.98 -7.05 26.04
N THR A 174 -17.89 -6.42 26.47
CA THR A 174 -16.67 -6.31 25.65
C THR A 174 -15.88 -7.62 25.73
N THR A 175 -15.91 -8.41 24.67
CA THR A 175 -15.31 -9.75 24.65
C THR A 175 -13.85 -9.74 24.20
N ALA A 176 -13.47 -8.85 23.30
CA ALA A 176 -12.10 -8.77 22.81
C ALA A 176 -11.70 -7.35 22.41
N ILE A 177 -10.41 -7.06 22.60
CA ILE A 177 -9.75 -5.86 22.07
C ILE A 177 -8.66 -6.32 21.11
N HIS A 178 -8.71 -5.83 19.87
CA HIS A 178 -7.73 -6.13 18.82
C HIS A 178 -6.99 -4.86 18.41
N SER A 179 -5.78 -5.00 17.89
CA SER A 179 -5.04 -3.92 17.24
C SER A 179 -4.53 -4.37 15.88
N VAL A 180 -5.26 -3.98 14.85
CA VAL A 180 -4.98 -4.35 13.45
C VAL A 180 -4.22 -3.20 12.79
N GLN A 181 -4.82 -2.01 12.81
CA GLN A 181 -4.23 -0.81 12.24
C GLN A 181 -4.81 0.44 12.92
N ALA A 182 -3.99 1.47 13.13
CA ALA A 182 -4.38 2.63 13.94
C ALA A 182 -5.71 3.30 13.52
N ASP A 183 -5.93 3.52 12.23
CA ASP A 183 -7.16 4.13 11.71
C ASP A 183 -8.38 3.20 11.85
N TYR A 184 -8.19 1.89 11.65
CA TYR A 184 -9.22 0.88 11.87
C TYR A 184 -9.59 0.82 13.36
N ASP A 185 -8.58 0.76 14.21
CA ASP A 185 -8.67 0.56 15.66
C ASP A 185 -9.36 1.72 16.37
N GLN A 186 -9.27 2.93 15.82
CA GLN A 186 -9.93 4.13 16.34
C GLN A 186 -11.34 4.32 15.79
N LYS A 187 -11.70 3.65 14.70
CA LYS A 187 -12.96 3.87 13.99
C LYS A 187 -14.01 2.81 14.29
N TYR A 188 -13.61 1.56 14.52
CA TYR A 188 -14.52 0.42 14.49
C TYR A 188 -14.68 -0.30 15.82
N ALA A 189 -15.93 -0.66 16.10
CA ALA A 189 -16.32 -1.67 17.07
C ALA A 189 -17.22 -2.69 16.35
N LEU A 190 -17.06 -3.98 16.63
CA LEU A 190 -17.74 -5.06 15.94
C LEU A 190 -18.79 -5.69 16.83
N ALA A 191 -19.93 -6.00 16.24
CA ALA A 191 -21.09 -6.62 16.84
C ALA A 191 -21.55 -7.80 15.97
N PRO A 192 -22.05 -8.90 16.56
CA PRO A 192 -22.75 -9.91 15.81
C PRO A 192 -23.87 -9.30 14.95
N GLN A 193 -23.90 -9.69 13.67
CA GLN A 193 -24.85 -9.15 12.69
C GLN A 193 -26.32 -9.25 13.15
N GLY A 194 -26.67 -10.33 13.86
CA GLY A 194 -28.02 -10.54 14.40
C GLY A 194 -28.42 -9.49 15.44
N TRP A 195 -27.54 -9.20 16.40
CA TRP A 195 -27.74 -8.13 17.38
C TRP A 195 -27.84 -6.77 16.69
N PHE A 196 -26.87 -6.47 15.81
CA PHE A 196 -26.82 -5.20 15.10
C PHE A 196 -28.12 -4.89 14.35
N LYS A 197 -28.66 -5.86 13.60
CA LYS A 197 -29.91 -5.69 12.84
C LYS A 197 -31.11 -5.44 13.76
N LYS A 198 -31.21 -6.18 14.88
CA LYS A 198 -32.27 -5.99 15.89
C LYS A 198 -32.20 -4.59 16.51
N PHE A 199 -30.99 -4.12 16.83
CA PHE A 199 -30.76 -2.83 17.50
C PHE A 199 -30.96 -1.63 16.57
N THR A 200 -30.46 -1.70 15.34
CA THR A 200 -30.52 -0.58 14.38
C THR A 200 -31.77 -0.56 13.50
N GLY A 201 -32.46 -1.70 13.37
CA GLY A 201 -33.59 -1.88 12.46
C GLY A 201 -33.20 -1.90 10.97
N MET A 202 -31.90 -1.95 10.64
CA MET A 202 -31.41 -1.96 9.26
C MET A 202 -31.71 -3.31 8.59
N LYS A 203 -32.23 -3.25 7.35
CA LYS A 203 -32.54 -4.44 6.54
C LYS A 203 -31.54 -4.67 5.42
N ALA A 204 -31.03 -3.59 4.83
CA ALA A 204 -30.04 -3.62 3.76
C ALA A 204 -28.63 -3.42 4.34
N PRO A 205 -27.61 -4.11 3.79
CA PRO A 205 -26.22 -3.92 4.19
C PRO A 205 -25.72 -2.53 3.80
N SER A 206 -24.71 -2.05 4.51
CA SER A 206 -24.03 -0.80 4.17
C SER A 206 -23.09 -0.98 2.98
N PHE A 207 -22.33 -2.07 2.98
CA PHE A 207 -21.43 -2.45 1.90
C PHE A 207 -21.22 -3.97 1.90
N LEU A 208 -20.65 -4.48 0.80
CA LEU A 208 -20.22 -5.87 0.69
C LEU A 208 -18.71 -5.94 0.75
N GLU A 209 -18.20 -6.94 1.44
CA GLU A 209 -16.78 -7.30 1.42
C GLU A 209 -16.63 -8.64 0.72
N ILE A 210 -15.64 -8.71 -0.16
CA ILE A 210 -15.38 -9.87 -0.99
C ILE A 210 -13.93 -10.27 -0.81
N HIS A 211 -13.72 -11.47 -0.28
CA HIS A 211 -12.42 -12.08 -0.12
C HIS A 211 -12.27 -13.14 -1.21
N THR A 212 -11.22 -13.03 -2.00
CA THR A 212 -10.96 -13.93 -3.13
C THR A 212 -9.47 -13.98 -3.42
N SER A 213 -8.98 -15.11 -3.94
CA SER A 213 -7.63 -15.24 -4.48
C SER A 213 -7.50 -14.70 -5.90
N ASN A 214 -8.62 -14.52 -6.64
CA ASN A 214 -8.62 -14.04 -8.02
C ASN A 214 -9.31 -12.67 -8.18
N GLU A 215 -8.70 -11.63 -7.60
CA GLU A 215 -9.21 -10.25 -7.61
C GLU A 215 -9.60 -9.78 -9.01
N THR A 216 -8.75 -10.00 -10.02
CA THR A 216 -8.94 -9.43 -11.37
C THR A 216 -10.20 -9.97 -12.04
N THR A 217 -10.44 -11.27 -11.92
CA THR A 217 -11.61 -11.92 -12.54
C THR A 217 -12.88 -11.53 -11.82
N VAL A 218 -12.87 -11.59 -10.48
CA VAL A 218 -14.03 -11.23 -9.65
C VAL A 218 -14.40 -9.77 -9.82
N ARG A 219 -13.41 -8.86 -9.81
CA ARG A 219 -13.62 -7.42 -10.03
C ARG A 219 -14.32 -7.16 -11.35
N LYS A 220 -13.82 -7.74 -12.45
CA LYS A 220 -14.41 -7.55 -13.78
C LYS A 220 -15.86 -8.05 -13.84
N THR A 221 -16.15 -9.20 -13.23
CA THR A 221 -17.50 -9.78 -13.16
C THR A 221 -18.45 -8.90 -12.34
N LEU A 222 -17.99 -8.34 -11.22
CA LEU A 222 -18.77 -7.41 -10.40
C LEU A 222 -19.01 -6.08 -11.13
N GLU A 223 -18.00 -5.51 -11.77
CA GLU A 223 -18.10 -4.25 -12.51
C GLU A 223 -19.08 -4.38 -13.69
N GLN A 224 -19.07 -5.53 -14.38
CA GLN A 224 -20.00 -5.80 -15.46
C GLN A 224 -21.45 -5.98 -14.96
N TYR A 225 -21.66 -6.50 -13.76
CA TYR A 225 -23.00 -6.72 -13.21
C TYR A 225 -23.59 -5.47 -12.55
N PHE A 226 -22.80 -4.78 -11.72
CA PHE A 226 -23.22 -3.61 -10.95
C PHE A 226 -22.95 -2.28 -11.67
N GLU A 227 -22.75 -2.31 -12.99
CA GLU A 227 -22.37 -1.15 -13.80
C GLU A 227 -23.26 0.07 -13.50
N GLY A 228 -22.67 1.11 -12.91
CA GLY A 228 -23.36 2.37 -12.58
C GLY A 228 -24.27 2.34 -11.34
N ASN A 229 -24.32 1.25 -10.58
CA ASN A 229 -25.12 1.13 -9.35
C ASN A 229 -24.29 1.03 -8.06
N ALA A 230 -23.03 0.58 -8.15
CA ALA A 230 -22.12 0.48 -7.02
C ALA A 230 -20.71 0.92 -7.39
N ILE A 231 -19.95 1.36 -6.39
CA ILE A 231 -18.52 1.62 -6.48
C ILE A 231 -17.81 0.37 -5.98
N ILE A 232 -16.95 -0.20 -6.83
CA ILE A 232 -16.14 -1.36 -6.49
C ILE A 232 -14.71 -0.86 -6.32
N THR A 233 -14.19 -0.98 -5.10
CA THR A 233 -12.81 -0.59 -4.77
C THR A 233 -12.01 -1.81 -4.37
N ASN A 234 -10.77 -1.91 -4.84
CA ASN A 234 -9.82 -2.87 -4.28
C ASN A 234 -9.13 -2.31 -3.04
N ARG A 235 -8.36 -3.16 -2.36
CA ARG A 235 -7.64 -2.79 -1.13
C ARG A 235 -6.81 -1.51 -1.25
N LEU A 236 -6.12 -1.33 -2.37
CA LEU A 236 -5.30 -0.13 -2.62
C LEU A 236 -6.15 1.13 -2.87
N GLU A 237 -7.33 0.96 -3.48
CA GLU A 237 -8.25 2.06 -3.76
C GLU A 237 -9.02 2.50 -2.52
N GLN A 238 -9.27 1.59 -1.57
CA GLN A 238 -9.87 1.91 -0.26
C GLN A 238 -9.03 2.96 0.50
N GLU A 239 -7.70 2.85 0.42
CA GLU A 239 -6.75 3.82 1.01
C GLU A 239 -6.13 4.76 -0.05
N SER A 240 -6.93 5.18 -1.05
CA SER A 240 -6.38 5.86 -2.22
C SER A 240 -5.57 7.11 -1.90
N THR A 241 -5.86 7.84 -0.81
CA THR A 241 -5.11 9.04 -0.41
C THR A 241 -3.66 8.69 -0.05
N LEU A 242 -3.46 7.69 0.81
CA LEU A 242 -2.13 7.24 1.24
C LEU A 242 -1.33 6.75 0.03
N PHE A 243 -1.92 5.88 -0.78
CA PHE A 243 -1.25 5.32 -1.95
C PHE A 243 -0.97 6.36 -3.04
N LYS A 244 -1.83 7.36 -3.23
CA LYS A 244 -1.56 8.49 -4.14
C LYS A 244 -0.36 9.31 -3.68
N VAL A 245 -0.23 9.57 -2.37
CA VAL A 245 0.92 10.26 -1.80
C VAL A 245 2.19 9.45 -2.03
N MET A 246 2.20 8.16 -1.66
CA MET A 246 3.35 7.27 -1.87
C MET A 246 3.79 7.21 -3.34
N ARG A 247 2.82 7.12 -4.27
CA ARG A 247 3.11 7.13 -5.71
C ARG A 247 3.71 8.47 -6.15
N SER A 248 3.22 9.59 -5.62
CA SER A 248 3.76 10.92 -5.91
C SER A 248 5.19 11.06 -5.40
N GLU A 249 5.46 10.65 -4.15
CA GLU A 249 6.80 10.66 -3.56
C GLU A 249 7.79 9.80 -4.35
N ARG A 250 7.37 8.60 -4.78
CA ARG A 250 8.18 7.73 -5.64
C ARG A 250 8.59 8.43 -6.93
N ILE A 251 7.68 9.16 -7.58
CA ILE A 251 7.99 9.89 -8.82
C ILE A 251 9.02 10.98 -8.55
N VAL A 252 8.86 11.75 -7.47
CA VAL A 252 9.82 12.80 -7.08
C VAL A 252 11.21 12.22 -6.85
N VAL A 253 11.30 11.09 -6.13
CA VAL A 253 12.57 10.41 -5.86
C VAL A 253 13.21 9.87 -7.14
N ILE A 254 12.43 9.28 -8.05
CA ILE A 254 12.92 8.87 -9.37
C ILE A 254 13.45 10.07 -10.14
N CYS A 255 12.78 11.22 -10.12
CA CYS A 255 13.24 12.43 -10.80
C CYS A 255 14.57 12.93 -10.24
N ILE A 256 14.72 12.99 -8.91
CA ILE A 256 15.97 13.42 -8.25
C ILE A 256 17.11 12.46 -8.60
N LEU A 257 16.89 11.15 -8.49
CA LEU A 257 17.91 10.14 -8.80
C LEU A 257 18.29 10.14 -10.28
N SER A 258 17.31 10.31 -11.17
CA SER A 258 17.56 10.46 -12.62
C SER A 258 18.38 11.71 -12.92
N PHE A 259 18.13 12.80 -12.19
CA PHE A 259 18.92 14.03 -12.31
C PHE A 259 20.36 13.84 -11.83
N ILE A 260 20.57 13.10 -10.73
CA ILE A 260 21.93 12.73 -10.27
C ILE A 260 22.65 11.88 -11.33
N VAL A 261 21.97 10.90 -11.92
CA VAL A 261 22.51 10.07 -13.01
C VAL A 261 22.84 10.93 -14.23
N LEU A 262 22.01 11.92 -14.56
CA LEU A 262 22.27 12.88 -15.63
C LEU A 262 23.53 13.72 -15.35
N LEU A 263 23.70 14.21 -14.11
CA LEU A 263 24.91 14.92 -13.70
C LEU A 263 26.16 14.03 -13.79
N ALA A 264 26.07 12.79 -13.32
CA ALA A 264 27.16 11.81 -13.43
C ALA A 264 27.50 11.48 -14.90
N SER A 265 26.49 11.46 -15.78
CA SER A 265 26.68 11.20 -17.20
C SER A 265 27.42 12.33 -17.94
N PHE A 266 27.38 13.57 -17.46
CA PHE A 266 28.29 14.61 -17.97
C PHE A 266 29.76 14.29 -17.69
N GLY A 267 30.07 13.59 -16.59
CA GLY A 267 31.40 13.06 -16.34
C GLY A 267 31.87 12.10 -17.44
N VAL A 268 30.97 11.29 -17.99
CA VAL A 268 31.24 10.42 -19.14
C VAL A 268 31.55 11.25 -20.40
N VAL A 269 30.80 12.32 -20.65
CA VAL A 269 31.06 13.25 -21.75
C VAL A 269 32.46 13.85 -21.64
N SER A 270 32.83 14.35 -20.46
CA SER A 270 34.17 14.89 -20.20
C SER A 270 35.26 13.84 -20.43
N ALA A 271 35.06 12.60 -19.97
CA ALA A 271 36.00 11.52 -20.20
C ALA A 271 36.16 11.20 -21.70
N LEU A 272 35.07 11.16 -22.46
CA LEU A 272 35.10 10.93 -23.91
C LEU A 272 35.83 12.04 -24.67
N LEU A 273 35.59 13.30 -24.32
CA LEU A 273 36.27 14.44 -24.93
C LEU A 273 37.78 14.37 -24.70
N ILE A 274 38.20 14.03 -23.48
CA ILE A 274 39.62 13.91 -23.14
C ILE A 274 40.27 12.75 -23.89
N ILE A 275 39.62 11.57 -23.93
CA ILE A 275 40.11 10.43 -24.73
C ILE A 275 40.26 10.82 -26.19
N ALA A 276 39.32 11.58 -26.75
CA ALA A 276 39.41 12.02 -28.13
C ALA A 276 40.55 13.02 -28.38
N LEU A 277 40.79 13.94 -27.44
CA LEU A 277 41.89 14.89 -27.51
C LEU A 277 43.25 14.19 -27.38
N GLU A 278 43.39 13.24 -26.45
CA GLU A 278 44.59 12.43 -26.27
C GLU A 278 44.89 11.55 -27.50
N LYS A 279 43.84 11.01 -28.14
CA LYS A 279 43.95 10.12 -29.31
C LYS A 279 43.88 10.84 -30.66
N LYS A 280 44.07 12.16 -30.68
CA LYS A 280 44.00 12.96 -31.92
C LYS A 280 45.05 12.59 -32.97
N SER A 281 46.22 12.09 -32.58
CA SER A 281 47.23 11.56 -33.52
C SER A 281 46.73 10.27 -34.17
N ASP A 282 46.24 9.35 -33.37
CA ASP A 282 45.82 8.01 -33.78
C ASP A 282 44.60 8.11 -34.72
N VAL A 283 43.67 9.03 -34.41
CA VAL A 283 42.53 9.36 -35.26
C VAL A 283 42.97 9.89 -36.63
N ARG A 284 44.00 10.75 -36.69
CA ARG A 284 44.55 11.25 -37.96
C ARG A 284 45.19 10.14 -38.78
N THR A 285 45.93 9.23 -38.15
CA THR A 285 46.51 8.07 -38.84
C THR A 285 45.43 7.18 -39.44
N LEU A 286 44.38 6.86 -38.68
CA LEU A 286 43.23 6.09 -39.19
C LEU A 286 42.53 6.79 -40.35
N TRP A 287 42.36 8.11 -40.26
CA TRP A 287 41.78 8.91 -41.33
C TRP A 287 42.65 8.89 -42.60
N SER A 288 43.98 9.00 -42.46
CA SER A 288 44.92 8.85 -43.59
C SER A 288 44.96 7.43 -44.18
N MET A 289 44.58 6.41 -43.41
CA MET A 289 44.41 5.03 -43.89
C MET A 289 43.05 4.78 -44.57
N GLY A 290 42.18 5.79 -44.68
CA GLY A 290 40.89 5.71 -45.37
C GLY A 290 39.68 5.50 -44.46
N ALA A 291 39.81 5.64 -43.13
CA ALA A 291 38.66 5.58 -42.23
C ALA A 291 37.71 6.75 -42.47
N THR A 292 36.41 6.48 -42.57
CA THR A 292 35.41 7.55 -42.73
C THR A 292 35.06 8.20 -41.39
N ASP A 293 34.50 9.41 -41.42
CA ASP A 293 34.00 10.08 -40.20
C ASP A 293 32.99 9.22 -39.43
N LYS A 294 32.23 8.37 -40.14
CA LYS A 294 31.27 7.44 -39.53
C LYS A 294 31.97 6.35 -38.73
N ASP A 295 33.09 5.83 -39.23
CA ASP A 295 33.89 4.81 -38.56
C ASP A 295 34.53 5.38 -37.29
N LEU A 296 35.09 6.59 -37.40
CA LEU A 296 35.67 7.31 -36.26
C LEU A 296 34.61 7.62 -35.19
N LYS A 297 33.42 8.10 -35.58
CA LYS A 297 32.29 8.32 -34.65
C LYS A 297 31.85 7.01 -33.99
N SER A 298 31.79 5.91 -34.74
CA SER A 298 31.41 4.60 -34.20
C SER A 298 32.36 4.12 -33.10
N ILE A 299 33.67 4.35 -33.25
CA ILE A 299 34.68 3.99 -32.23
C ILE A 299 34.43 4.75 -30.92
N PHE A 300 34.27 6.07 -30.98
CA PHE A 300 34.03 6.88 -29.78
C PHE A 300 32.67 6.58 -29.14
N PHE A 301 31.63 6.33 -29.94
CA PHE A 301 30.32 5.93 -29.41
C PHE A 301 30.38 4.58 -28.67
N LYS A 302 31.06 3.59 -29.24
CA LYS A 302 31.26 2.27 -28.61
C LYS A 302 32.04 2.40 -27.30
N ASN A 303 33.08 3.24 -27.26
CA ASN A 303 33.81 3.54 -26.02
C ASN A 303 32.89 4.16 -24.96
N GLY A 304 32.03 5.10 -25.37
CA GLY A 304 31.07 5.71 -24.45
C GLY A 304 30.04 4.71 -23.91
N ILE A 305 29.50 3.85 -24.77
CA ILE A 305 28.62 2.75 -24.32
C ILE A 305 29.37 1.83 -23.35
N LEU A 306 30.64 1.50 -23.61
CA LEU A 306 31.41 0.62 -22.74
C LEU A 306 31.57 1.24 -21.34
N ILE A 307 31.90 2.53 -21.24
CA ILE A 307 31.98 3.25 -19.96
C ILE A 307 30.61 3.25 -19.25
N VAL A 308 29.52 3.53 -19.98
CA VAL A 308 28.17 3.56 -19.42
C VAL A 308 27.74 2.18 -18.93
N SER A 309 27.91 1.13 -19.74
CA SER A 309 27.54 -0.24 -19.41
C SER A 309 28.36 -0.80 -18.24
N THR A 310 29.66 -0.48 -18.16
CA THR A 310 30.50 -0.91 -17.03
C THR A 310 30.16 -0.17 -15.74
N GLY A 311 29.88 1.13 -15.80
CA GLY A 311 29.38 1.90 -14.65
C GLY A 311 28.00 1.41 -14.19
N TRP A 312 27.09 1.16 -15.12
CA TRP A 312 25.78 0.58 -14.83
C TRP A 312 25.89 -0.80 -14.17
N LEU A 313 26.68 -1.71 -14.75
CA LEU A 313 26.82 -3.07 -14.23
C LEU A 313 27.46 -3.09 -12.84
N SER A 314 28.54 -2.34 -12.65
CA SER A 314 29.20 -2.24 -11.34
C SER A 314 28.30 -1.58 -10.29
N GLY A 315 27.53 -0.56 -10.67
CA GLY A 315 26.57 0.10 -9.79
C GLY A 315 25.40 -0.80 -9.39
N ILE A 316 24.84 -1.57 -10.33
CA ILE A 316 23.80 -2.56 -10.02
C ILE A 316 24.33 -3.64 -9.08
N LEU A 317 25.51 -4.19 -9.33
CA LEU A 317 26.12 -5.19 -8.47
C LEU A 317 26.37 -4.64 -7.05
N LEU A 318 26.86 -3.40 -6.95
CA LEU A 318 27.07 -2.73 -5.67
C LEU A 318 25.75 -2.47 -4.94
N GLY A 319 24.72 -1.98 -5.65
CA GLY A 319 23.39 -1.78 -5.07
C GLY A 319 22.75 -3.08 -4.57
N MET A 320 22.84 -4.16 -5.35
CA MET A 320 22.36 -5.49 -4.94
C MET A 320 23.12 -6.05 -3.74
N ALA A 321 24.43 -5.80 -3.66
CA ALA A 321 25.23 -6.18 -2.50
C ALA A 321 24.77 -5.43 -1.24
N ILE A 322 24.54 -4.12 -1.33
CA ILE A 322 24.03 -3.31 -0.21
C ILE A 322 22.64 -3.78 0.23
N ILE A 323 21.73 -4.02 -0.72
CA ILE A 323 20.36 -4.49 -0.41
C ILE A 323 20.41 -5.86 0.27
N SER A 324 21.23 -6.79 -0.23
CA SER A 324 21.40 -8.11 0.38
C SER A 324 21.97 -8.00 1.79
N LEU A 325 22.95 -7.12 1.99
CA LEU A 325 23.54 -6.87 3.30
C LEU A 325 22.52 -6.30 4.29
N GLN A 326 21.69 -5.35 3.86
CA GLN A 326 20.60 -4.80 4.67
C GLN A 326 19.57 -5.88 5.06
N LYS A 327 19.24 -6.81 4.15
CA LYS A 327 18.33 -7.92 4.46
C LYS A 327 18.86 -8.90 5.50
N TRP A 328 20.17 -9.15 5.50
CA TRP A 328 20.81 -10.13 6.38
C TRP A 328 21.19 -9.56 7.74
N ILE A 329 21.70 -8.32 7.76
CA ILE A 329 22.26 -7.70 8.97
C ILE A 329 21.28 -6.73 9.61
N GLY A 330 20.38 -6.10 8.85
CA GLY A 330 19.49 -5.06 9.38
C GLY A 330 20.29 -3.83 9.82
N ILE A 331 21.00 -3.16 8.91
CA ILE A 331 21.90 -2.06 9.28
C ILE A 331 21.11 -0.83 9.75
N VAL A 332 19.94 -0.58 9.14
CA VAL A 332 19.09 0.58 9.44
C VAL A 332 17.85 0.14 10.22
N PRO A 333 17.75 0.45 11.53
CA PRO A 333 16.57 0.16 12.34
C PRO A 333 15.45 1.19 12.12
N LEU A 334 14.19 0.76 12.31
CA LEU A 334 13.01 1.65 12.26
C LEU A 334 12.70 2.33 13.61
N GLY A 335 13.28 1.86 14.70
CA GLY A 335 13.02 2.33 16.06
C GLY A 335 11.96 1.48 16.79
N SER A 336 11.72 1.79 18.07
CA SER A 336 10.76 1.06 18.91
C SER A 336 9.31 1.46 18.59
N GLY A 337 8.44 0.48 18.29
CA GLY A 337 7.01 0.69 18.06
C GLY A 337 6.49 0.28 16.68
N TYR A 338 7.37 -0.16 15.78
CA TYR A 338 6.98 -0.73 14.48
C TYR A 338 6.99 -2.26 14.52
N VAL A 339 6.10 -2.91 13.76
CA VAL A 339 6.00 -4.38 13.62
C VAL A 339 7.31 -4.99 13.09
N GLN A 340 8.11 -4.21 12.36
CA GLN A 340 9.41 -4.63 11.83
C GLN A 340 10.55 -3.81 12.45
N GLU A 341 11.60 -4.51 12.92
CA GLU A 341 12.75 -3.88 13.60
C GLU A 341 13.65 -3.07 12.66
N TYR A 342 13.67 -3.41 11.36
CA TYR A 342 14.59 -2.85 10.36
C TYR A 342 13.85 -2.29 9.14
N TYR A 343 14.45 -1.27 8.52
CA TYR A 343 13.86 -0.64 7.33
C TYR A 343 13.76 -1.66 6.18
N PRO A 344 12.54 -1.91 5.66
CA PRO A 344 12.31 -2.96 4.67
C PRO A 344 12.91 -2.58 3.32
N VAL A 345 13.51 -3.56 2.66
CA VAL A 345 14.01 -3.44 1.28
C VAL A 345 13.48 -4.59 0.44
N SER A 346 12.85 -4.28 -0.69
CA SER A 346 12.26 -5.25 -1.60
C SER A 346 12.94 -5.19 -2.96
N LEU A 347 13.43 -6.33 -3.44
CA LEU A 347 14.14 -6.42 -4.72
C LEU A 347 13.15 -6.84 -5.81
N LYS A 348 12.44 -5.86 -6.37
CA LYS A 348 11.52 -6.10 -7.49
C LYS A 348 12.26 -5.94 -8.82
N TRP A 349 12.11 -6.93 -9.70
CA TRP A 349 12.70 -6.89 -11.05
C TRP A 349 12.30 -5.65 -11.86
N GLN A 350 11.09 -5.14 -11.63
CA GLN A 350 10.59 -3.92 -12.26
C GLN A 350 11.45 -2.68 -11.93
N HIS A 351 11.94 -2.55 -10.70
CA HIS A 351 12.80 -1.42 -10.28
C HIS A 351 14.21 -1.53 -10.85
N LEU A 352 14.74 -2.75 -10.95
CA LEU A 352 16.01 -3.01 -11.63
C LEU A 352 15.93 -2.68 -13.13
N ALA A 353 14.84 -3.09 -13.78
CA ALA A 353 14.58 -2.76 -15.19
C ALA A 353 14.44 -1.23 -15.39
N LEU A 354 13.68 -0.54 -14.54
CA LEU A 354 13.52 0.90 -14.60
C LEU A 354 14.85 1.64 -14.45
N THR A 355 15.65 1.27 -13.45
CA THR A 355 16.99 1.84 -13.22
C THR A 355 17.89 1.63 -14.43
N THR A 356 17.86 0.42 -15.00
CA THR A 356 18.62 0.07 -16.21
C THR A 356 18.23 0.94 -17.40
N VAL A 357 16.93 1.11 -17.65
CA VAL A 357 16.42 1.94 -18.75
C VAL A 357 16.85 3.40 -18.58
N ILE A 358 16.77 3.94 -17.36
CA ILE A 358 17.13 5.34 -17.09
C ILE A 358 18.63 5.57 -17.26
N VAL A 359 19.47 4.72 -16.64
CA VAL A 359 20.94 4.87 -16.68
C VAL A 359 21.47 4.65 -18.09
N LEU A 360 21.10 3.55 -18.75
CA LEU A 360 21.56 3.27 -20.11
C LEU A 360 20.97 4.26 -21.11
N GLY A 361 19.72 4.70 -20.92
CA GLY A 361 19.05 5.68 -21.77
C GLY A 361 19.75 7.04 -21.72
N ILE A 362 19.93 7.60 -20.52
CA ILE A 362 20.61 8.89 -20.32
C ILE A 362 22.07 8.80 -20.78
N GLY A 363 22.80 7.77 -20.35
CA GLY A 363 24.21 7.60 -20.67
C GLY A 363 24.47 7.41 -22.16
N SER A 364 23.66 6.59 -22.85
CA SER A 364 23.81 6.37 -24.29
C SER A 364 23.43 7.61 -25.11
N CYS A 365 22.39 8.33 -24.70
CA CYS A 365 21.98 9.57 -25.35
C CYS A 365 23.07 10.65 -25.27
N LEU A 366 23.65 10.84 -24.08
CA LEU A 366 24.73 11.79 -23.87
C LEU A 366 26.03 11.38 -24.59
N SER A 367 26.34 10.08 -24.62
CA SER A 367 27.46 9.54 -25.39
C SER A 367 27.30 9.79 -26.90
N ALA A 368 26.11 9.56 -27.45
CA ALA A 368 25.81 9.83 -28.86
C ALA A 368 25.95 11.32 -29.18
N TRP A 369 25.46 12.19 -28.29
CA TRP A 369 25.57 13.64 -28.43
C TRP A 369 27.03 14.11 -28.38
N ALA A 370 27.81 13.61 -27.43
CA ALA A 370 29.23 13.95 -27.28
C ALA A 370 30.03 13.54 -28.51
N THR A 371 29.82 12.31 -28.99
CA THR A 371 30.48 11.75 -30.17
C THR A 371 30.27 12.60 -31.42
N ARG A 372 29.08 13.19 -31.60
CA ARG A 372 28.80 14.11 -32.72
C ARG A 372 29.64 15.38 -32.68
N ARG A 373 30.08 15.83 -31.51
CA ARG A 373 30.88 17.05 -31.32
C ARG A 373 32.38 16.82 -31.41
N VAL A 374 32.85 15.60 -31.17
CA VAL A 374 34.28 15.26 -31.15
C VAL A 374 34.95 15.38 -32.53
N ILE A 375 34.23 15.10 -33.62
CA ILE A 375 34.78 15.04 -34.97
C ILE A 375 34.26 16.24 -35.77
N LYS A 376 34.54 17.43 -35.26
CA LYS A 376 34.39 18.71 -35.96
C LYS A 376 35.71 19.46 -35.98
#